data_AF-A0A3Q0DMQ4-F1
#
_entry.id   AF-A0A3Q0DMQ4-F1
#
_cell.length_a   1.000
_cell.length_b   1.000
_cell.length_c   1.000
_cell.angle_alpha   90.00
_cell.angle_beta   90.00
_cell.angle_gamma   90.00
#
_symmetry.space_group_name_H-M   'P 1'
#
loop_
_entity.id
_entity.type
_entity.pdbx_description
1 polymer ?
#
loop_
_entity_poly.entity_id
_entity_poly.type
_entity_poly.pdbx_seq_one_letter_code
_entity_poly.pdbx_strand_id
1 'polypeptide(L)'
;MSVGDPSGWPVLRFLRLAVAMSFSVSAISTDDTKNHLLMKEKMMQLGGTLVLNPQEQQANEKLMAFKTAEMTEAMKTLIFPPSMHFFQAKHLIERSQVFNILRIMPKGAALHLHDFGIVSTDWLVKNVTYRPHCHICFTPRGTMQFRFARPTPPTPKARECSKWILLEDYRKQVPNATEFDESLLRSFTLVTQHPEVTYPTQNAVWSKFQIIFFTISGLVHYAPVFRDYVFRSMEEFWEDNVLFMEIRAMLQPVSPAGLPA
;
A
#
# COMPACT_ATOMS: atom_id res chain seq x y z
N MET A 1 42.53 -37.69 -86.12
CA MET A 1 42.14 -36.26 -86.13
C MET A 1 41.77 -35.87 -84.71
N SER A 2 42.39 -34.78 -84.20
CA SER A 2 42.24 -34.10 -82.89
C SER A 2 42.44 -34.95 -81.63
N VAL A 3 43.43 -34.75 -80.73
CA VAL A 3 44.03 -33.57 -80.06
C VAL A 3 43.04 -32.72 -79.27
N GLY A 4 43.19 -32.73 -77.94
CA GLY A 4 42.53 -31.85 -76.96
C GLY A 4 42.84 -32.26 -75.51
N ASP A 5 43.84 -31.61 -74.93
CA ASP A 5 44.38 -31.74 -73.55
C ASP A 5 43.48 -30.99 -72.51
N PRO A 6 43.90 -30.76 -71.25
CA PRO A 6 43.51 -31.44 -70.02
C PRO A 6 42.67 -30.54 -69.08
N SER A 7 42.57 -30.91 -67.80
CA SER A 7 42.19 -30.08 -66.62
C SER A 7 40.78 -30.29 -66.08
N GLY A 8 40.70 -30.57 -64.77
CA GLY A 8 39.41 -30.61 -64.06
C GLY A 8 39.41 -31.33 -62.71
N TRP A 9 40.49 -32.04 -62.34
CA TRP A 9 40.46 -32.97 -61.19
C TRP A 9 41.09 -32.53 -59.85
N PRO A 10 41.87 -31.45 -59.68
CA PRO A 10 42.31 -31.04 -58.34
C PRO A 10 41.30 -30.13 -57.62
N VAL A 11 40.56 -29.29 -58.34
CA VAL A 11 39.72 -28.23 -57.74
C VAL A 11 38.50 -28.79 -57.01
N LEU A 12 37.95 -29.91 -57.49
CA LEU A 12 36.73 -30.49 -56.95
C LEU A 12 36.91 -31.20 -55.58
N ARG A 13 38.14 -31.65 -55.26
CA ARG A 13 38.42 -32.31 -53.97
C ARG A 13 38.68 -31.31 -52.83
N PHE A 14 39.30 -30.16 -53.14
CA PHE A 14 39.49 -29.09 -52.15
C PHE A 14 38.19 -28.34 -51.83
N LEU A 15 37.28 -28.18 -52.81
CA LEU A 15 35.96 -27.59 -52.54
C LEU A 15 35.09 -28.47 -51.62
N ARG A 16 35.20 -29.80 -51.71
CA ARG A 16 34.41 -30.71 -50.84
C ARG A 16 34.90 -30.72 -49.39
N LEU A 17 36.20 -30.52 -49.14
CA LEU A 17 36.72 -30.41 -47.77
C LEU A 17 36.38 -29.05 -47.13
N ALA A 18 36.39 -27.96 -47.90
CA ALA A 18 36.02 -26.64 -47.41
C ALA A 18 34.52 -26.53 -47.06
N VAL A 19 33.65 -27.16 -47.86
CA VAL A 19 32.20 -27.19 -47.58
C VAL A 19 31.87 -28.06 -46.35
N ALA A 20 32.61 -29.15 -46.11
CA ALA A 20 32.41 -29.99 -44.93
C ALA A 20 32.90 -29.36 -43.61
N MET A 21 33.90 -28.47 -43.63
CA MET A 21 34.35 -27.73 -42.44
C MET A 21 33.53 -26.46 -42.14
N SER A 22 32.64 -26.03 -43.04
CA SER A 22 31.88 -24.78 -42.87
C SER A 22 30.57 -24.94 -42.08
N PHE A 23 30.20 -26.16 -41.71
CA PHE A 23 28.97 -26.44 -40.94
C PHE A 23 29.22 -26.87 -39.49
N SER A 24 30.44 -26.67 -38.98
CA SER A 24 30.74 -26.80 -37.55
C SER A 24 30.60 -25.47 -36.82
N VAL A 25 29.56 -24.69 -37.15
CA VAL A 25 29.06 -23.70 -36.19
C VAL A 25 28.34 -24.52 -35.14
N SER A 26 28.86 -24.55 -33.92
CA SER A 26 28.16 -25.07 -32.75
C SER A 26 26.91 -24.22 -32.53
N ALA A 27 25.85 -24.49 -33.30
CA ALA A 27 24.56 -23.87 -33.10
C ALA A 27 24.06 -24.34 -31.73
N ILE A 28 24.14 -23.44 -30.74
CA ILE A 28 23.46 -23.61 -29.46
C ILE A 28 22.02 -24.01 -29.79
N SER A 29 21.53 -25.10 -29.19
CA SER A 29 20.16 -25.56 -29.44
C SER A 29 19.18 -24.43 -29.11
N THR A 30 18.06 -24.36 -29.81
CA THR A 30 16.98 -23.41 -29.48
C THR A 30 16.52 -23.57 -28.03
N ASP A 31 16.55 -24.80 -27.51
CA ASP A 31 16.23 -25.10 -26.10
C ASP A 31 17.28 -24.55 -25.13
N ASP A 32 18.57 -24.64 -25.47
CA ASP A 32 19.66 -24.08 -24.66
C ASP A 32 19.55 -22.56 -24.60
N THR A 33 19.20 -21.93 -25.73
CA THR A 33 18.97 -20.48 -25.79
C THR A 33 17.77 -20.08 -24.92
N LYS A 34 16.66 -20.81 -25.00
CA LYS A 34 15.47 -20.58 -24.16
C LYS A 34 15.80 -20.72 -22.67
N ASN A 35 16.47 -21.80 -22.29
CA ASN A 35 16.84 -22.06 -20.90
C ASN A 35 17.83 -21.01 -20.37
N HIS A 36 18.78 -20.57 -21.21
CA HIS A 36 19.70 -19.50 -20.88
C HIS A 36 18.96 -18.18 -20.61
N LEU A 37 18.00 -17.81 -21.45
CA LEU A 37 17.19 -16.60 -21.25
C LEU A 37 16.34 -16.67 -19.98
N LEU A 38 15.65 -17.79 -19.74
CA LEU A 38 14.84 -17.99 -18.52
C LEU A 38 15.70 -17.92 -17.25
N MET A 39 16.89 -18.52 -17.27
CA MET A 39 17.82 -18.45 -16.14
C MET A 39 18.33 -17.03 -15.92
N LYS A 40 18.66 -16.32 -17.01
CA LYS A 40 19.10 -14.93 -16.95
C LYS A 40 18.03 -14.03 -16.33
N GLU A 41 16.78 -14.15 -16.77
CA GLU A 41 15.65 -13.41 -16.18
C GLU A 41 15.49 -13.74 -14.70
N LYS A 42 15.49 -15.02 -14.33
CA LYS A 42 15.38 -15.46 -12.93
C LYS A 42 16.47 -14.85 -12.04
N MET A 43 17.71 -14.82 -12.51
CA MET A 43 18.84 -14.28 -11.75
C MET A 43 18.85 -12.75 -11.66
N MET A 44 18.33 -12.06 -12.68
CA MET A 44 18.29 -10.59 -12.72
C MET A 44 17.12 -9.97 -11.93
N GLN A 45 16.11 -10.77 -11.59
CA GLN A 45 15.01 -10.31 -10.73
C GLN A 45 15.50 -9.98 -9.31
N LEU A 46 14.75 -9.12 -8.61
CA LEU A 46 15.06 -8.74 -7.23
C LEU A 46 15.17 -9.98 -6.33
N GLY A 47 16.35 -10.17 -5.72
CA GLY A 47 16.64 -11.33 -4.88
C GLY A 47 16.98 -12.63 -5.63
N GLY A 48 17.07 -12.61 -6.97
CA GLY A 48 17.26 -13.81 -7.80
C GLY A 48 18.60 -14.54 -7.59
N THR A 49 19.58 -13.89 -6.97
CA THR A 49 20.90 -14.47 -6.63
C THR A 49 21.02 -14.90 -5.17
N LEU A 50 19.99 -14.68 -4.34
CA LEU A 50 19.99 -15.16 -2.96
C LEU A 50 19.96 -16.69 -2.93
N VAL A 51 20.86 -17.26 -2.14
CA VAL A 51 20.96 -18.72 -1.98
C VAL A 51 20.12 -19.14 -0.79
N LEU A 52 19.07 -19.92 -1.06
CA LEU A 52 18.17 -20.44 -0.02
C LEU A 52 18.73 -21.71 0.63
N ASN A 53 18.68 -21.78 1.95
CA ASN A 53 18.95 -22.99 2.71
C ASN A 53 17.78 -24.00 2.59
N PRO A 54 17.93 -25.26 3.03
CA PRO A 54 16.88 -26.28 2.86
C PRO A 54 15.52 -25.94 3.50
N GLN A 55 15.51 -25.23 4.63
CA GLN A 55 14.27 -24.81 5.30
C GLN A 55 13.59 -23.68 4.51
N GLU A 56 14.36 -22.72 4.01
CA GLU A 56 13.87 -21.63 3.16
C GLU A 56 13.34 -22.16 1.82
N GLN A 57 13.96 -23.19 1.24
CA GLN A 57 13.46 -23.87 0.05
C GLN A 57 12.09 -24.49 0.32
N GLN A 58 11.94 -25.23 1.43
CA GLN A 58 10.66 -25.81 1.82
C GLN A 58 9.57 -24.75 2.09
N ALA A 59 9.94 -23.63 2.72
CA ALA A 59 9.02 -22.52 2.95
C ALA A 59 8.59 -21.86 1.62
N ASN A 60 9.54 -21.64 0.71
CA ASN A 60 9.28 -21.08 -0.62
C ASN A 60 8.39 -22.00 -1.47
N GLU A 61 8.61 -23.31 -1.44
CA GLU A 61 7.74 -24.29 -2.14
C GLU A 61 6.28 -24.16 -1.69
N LYS A 62 6.03 -24.11 -0.38
CA LYS A 62 4.68 -23.94 0.18
C LYS A 62 4.07 -22.59 -0.20
N LEU A 63 4.82 -21.50 -0.05
CA LEU A 63 4.36 -20.17 -0.42
C LEU A 63 4.02 -20.07 -1.91
N MET A 64 4.87 -20.59 -2.78
CA MET A 64 4.64 -20.60 -4.22
C MET A 64 3.45 -21.48 -4.60
N ALA A 65 3.24 -22.62 -3.94
CA ALA A 65 2.05 -23.44 -4.16
C ALA A 65 0.75 -22.67 -3.87
N PHE A 66 0.66 -21.97 -2.73
CA PHE A 66 -0.49 -21.11 -2.43
C PHE A 66 -0.65 -19.98 -3.44
N LYS A 67 0.45 -19.28 -3.77
CA LYS A 67 0.44 -18.19 -4.76
C LYS A 67 -0.05 -18.67 -6.13
N THR A 68 0.48 -19.79 -6.63
CA THR A 68 0.09 -20.34 -7.93
C THR A 68 -1.38 -20.75 -7.93
N ALA A 69 -1.88 -21.40 -6.87
CA ALA A 69 -3.29 -21.77 -6.76
C ALA A 69 -4.21 -20.53 -6.79
N GLU A 70 -3.90 -19.48 -6.01
CA GLU A 70 -4.65 -18.23 -6.00
C GLU A 70 -4.62 -17.54 -7.38
N MET A 71 -3.46 -17.52 -8.04
CA MET A 71 -3.32 -16.95 -9.39
C MET A 71 -4.07 -17.75 -10.45
N THR A 72 -4.07 -19.07 -10.39
CA THR A 72 -4.81 -19.92 -11.33
C THR A 72 -6.32 -19.68 -11.23
N GLU A 73 -6.86 -19.59 -10.01
CA GLU A 73 -8.27 -19.26 -9.82
C GLU A 73 -8.59 -17.83 -10.28
N ALA A 74 -7.71 -16.87 -10.00
CA ALA A 74 -7.86 -15.50 -10.48
C ALA A 74 -7.83 -15.40 -12.02
N MET A 75 -6.97 -16.18 -12.69
CA MET A 75 -6.93 -16.26 -14.16
C MET A 75 -8.22 -16.85 -14.75
N LYS A 76 -8.86 -17.79 -14.05
CA LYS A 76 -10.12 -18.41 -14.47
C LYS A 76 -11.32 -17.50 -14.26
N THR A 77 -11.37 -16.80 -13.13
CA THR A 77 -12.53 -15.99 -12.72
C THR A 77 -12.42 -14.53 -13.10
N LEU A 78 -11.22 -14.05 -13.44
CA LEU A 78 -10.85 -12.64 -13.59
C LEU A 78 -11.01 -11.82 -12.30
N ILE A 79 -11.23 -12.48 -11.16
CA ILE A 79 -11.25 -11.85 -9.84
C ILE A 79 -9.82 -11.90 -9.30
N PHE A 80 -9.04 -10.87 -9.64
CA PHE A 80 -7.66 -10.73 -9.20
C PHE A 80 -7.53 -9.47 -8.33
N PRO A 81 -7.34 -9.58 -7.00
CA PRO A 81 -7.37 -8.43 -6.09
C PRO A 81 -6.43 -7.27 -6.49
N PRO A 82 -5.20 -7.50 -6.97
CA PRO A 82 -4.32 -6.41 -7.43
C PRO A 82 -4.79 -5.67 -8.68
N SER A 83 -5.70 -6.24 -9.50
CA SER A 83 -6.30 -5.53 -10.65
C SER A 83 -7.62 -4.82 -10.31
N MET A 84 -8.09 -4.95 -9.07
CA MET A 84 -9.30 -4.28 -8.57
C MET A 84 -8.91 -3.05 -7.76
N HIS A 85 -9.82 -2.09 -7.64
CA HIS A 85 -9.61 -0.98 -6.72
C HIS A 85 -9.58 -1.51 -5.26
N PHE A 86 -8.63 -1.02 -4.45
CA PHE A 86 -8.33 -1.59 -3.12
C PHE A 86 -9.53 -1.63 -2.17
N PHE A 87 -10.41 -0.62 -2.20
CA PHE A 87 -11.60 -0.58 -1.35
C PHE A 87 -12.51 -1.80 -1.53
N GLN A 88 -12.61 -2.29 -2.77
CA GLN A 88 -13.36 -3.49 -3.13
C GLN A 88 -12.51 -4.74 -2.96
N ALA A 89 -11.20 -4.67 -3.19
CA ALA A 89 -10.30 -5.82 -3.13
C ALA A 89 -9.91 -6.25 -1.69
N LYS A 90 -9.91 -5.32 -0.73
CA LYS A 90 -9.38 -5.54 0.62
C LYS A 90 -9.92 -6.80 1.29
N HIS A 91 -11.24 -7.00 1.25
CA HIS A 91 -11.88 -8.16 1.88
C HIS A 91 -11.50 -9.51 1.22
N LEU A 92 -11.06 -9.50 -0.05
CA LEU A 92 -10.53 -10.67 -0.74
C LEU A 92 -9.07 -10.92 -0.31
N ILE A 93 -8.28 -9.84 -0.22
CA ILE A 93 -6.88 -9.90 0.26
C ILE A 93 -6.84 -10.47 1.69
N GLU A 94 -7.73 -10.05 2.57
CA GLU A 94 -7.79 -10.55 3.96
C GLU A 94 -8.12 -12.05 4.08
N ARG A 95 -8.67 -12.67 3.03
CA ARG A 95 -8.96 -14.12 2.97
C ARG A 95 -7.84 -14.92 2.29
N SER A 96 -6.86 -14.26 1.67
CA SER A 96 -5.74 -14.90 0.96
C SER A 96 -4.81 -15.62 1.93
N GLN A 97 -4.38 -16.82 1.56
CA GLN A 97 -3.37 -17.58 2.30
C GLN A 97 -1.99 -16.92 2.13
N VAL A 98 -1.71 -16.38 0.95
CA VAL A 98 -0.49 -15.60 0.70
C VAL A 98 -0.44 -14.40 1.64
N PHE A 99 -1.53 -13.63 1.75
CA PHE A 99 -1.58 -12.48 2.66
C PHE A 99 -1.39 -12.88 4.13
N ASN A 100 -1.97 -14.00 4.56
CA ASN A 100 -1.76 -14.52 5.92
C ASN A 100 -0.30 -14.85 6.21
N ILE A 101 0.44 -15.40 5.24
CA ILE A 101 1.88 -15.63 5.38
C ILE A 101 2.66 -14.31 5.41
N LEU A 102 2.29 -13.34 4.58
CA LEU A 102 2.95 -12.02 4.54
C LEU A 102 2.76 -11.22 5.84
N ARG A 103 1.64 -11.40 6.56
CA ARG A 103 1.42 -10.78 7.87
C ARG A 103 2.43 -11.24 8.92
N ILE A 104 2.76 -12.53 8.94
CA ILE A 104 3.71 -13.08 9.92
C ILE A 104 5.19 -12.89 9.51
N MET A 105 5.46 -12.49 8.27
CA MET A 105 6.82 -12.24 7.78
C MET A 105 7.45 -11.03 8.49
N PRO A 106 8.71 -11.12 8.97
CA PRO A 106 9.41 -9.96 9.51
C PRO A 106 9.81 -9.02 8.36
N LYS A 107 9.03 -7.95 8.18
CA LYS A 107 9.14 -7.04 7.02
C LYS A 107 10.27 -6.02 7.14
N GLY A 108 11.00 -6.02 8.25
CA GLY A 108 12.11 -5.10 8.50
C GLY A 108 11.61 -3.72 8.88
N ALA A 109 11.59 -2.78 7.95
CA ALA A 109 11.34 -1.36 8.21
C ALA A 109 10.30 -0.73 7.27
N ALA A 110 9.49 0.18 7.81
CA ALA A 110 8.62 1.05 7.03
C ALA A 110 9.31 2.39 6.76
N LEU A 111 9.80 2.55 5.53
CA LEU A 111 10.65 3.67 5.13
C LEU A 111 9.92 4.77 4.36
N HIS A 112 8.59 4.72 4.24
CA HIS A 112 7.77 5.77 3.61
C HIS A 112 6.42 5.93 4.31
N LEU A 113 6.34 6.85 5.28
CA LEU A 113 5.18 7.09 6.11
C LEU A 113 4.95 8.59 6.35
N HIS A 114 3.71 9.00 6.63
CA HIS A 114 3.34 10.36 7.01
C HIS A 114 2.75 10.38 8.43
N ASP A 115 3.11 11.39 9.23
CA ASP A 115 2.83 11.51 10.66
C ASP A 115 1.38 11.19 11.10
N PHE A 116 0.37 11.56 10.34
CA PHE A 116 -1.04 11.34 10.72
C PHE A 116 -1.82 10.40 9.78
N GLY A 117 -1.11 9.55 9.04
CA GLY A 117 -1.70 8.54 8.14
C GLY A 117 -1.41 7.09 8.54
N ILE A 118 -1.02 6.83 9.79
CA ILE A 118 -0.37 5.57 10.21
C ILE A 118 -1.01 4.90 11.44
N VAL A 119 -2.19 5.33 11.83
CA VAL A 119 -3.00 4.71 12.90
C VAL A 119 -4.40 4.46 12.38
N SER A 120 -4.96 3.31 12.72
CA SER A 120 -6.33 2.94 12.37
C SER A 120 -7.35 3.98 12.83
N THR A 121 -8.17 4.48 11.90
CA THR A 121 -9.16 5.54 12.19
C THR A 121 -10.26 5.10 13.16
N ASP A 122 -10.48 3.79 13.29
CA ASP A 122 -11.36 3.20 14.29
C ASP A 122 -10.99 3.64 15.72
N TRP A 123 -9.68 3.66 16.03
CA TRP A 123 -9.18 4.13 17.32
C TRP A 123 -9.41 5.64 17.51
N LEU A 124 -9.21 6.46 16.48
CA LEU A 124 -9.51 7.89 16.56
C LEU A 124 -10.98 8.13 16.90
N VAL A 125 -11.90 7.45 16.23
CA VAL A 125 -13.35 7.61 16.49
C VAL A 125 -13.70 7.02 17.85
N LYS A 126 -13.50 5.73 18.07
CA LYS A 126 -14.03 5.02 19.25
C LYS A 126 -13.27 5.29 20.55
N ASN A 127 -12.02 5.76 20.48
CA ASN A 127 -11.24 6.15 21.65
C ASN A 127 -11.11 7.67 21.77
N VAL A 128 -10.43 8.31 20.81
CA VAL A 128 -10.01 9.72 20.96
C VAL A 128 -11.21 10.67 21.02
N THR A 129 -12.20 10.52 20.14
CA THR A 129 -13.37 11.41 20.14
C THR A 129 -14.32 11.20 21.33
N TYR A 130 -14.09 10.17 22.15
CA TYR A 130 -14.78 9.92 23.42
C TYR A 130 -14.04 10.49 24.63
N ARG A 131 -12.84 11.03 24.46
CA ARG A 131 -12.08 11.63 25.56
C ARG A 131 -12.73 12.95 26.02
N PRO A 132 -12.60 13.30 27.32
CA PRO A 132 -13.15 14.55 27.85
C PRO A 132 -12.64 15.78 27.07
N HIS A 133 -13.47 16.82 27.02
CA HIS A 133 -13.12 18.12 26.46
C HIS A 133 -12.91 18.15 24.93
N CYS A 134 -13.29 17.08 24.21
CA CYS A 134 -13.29 17.05 22.75
C CYS A 134 -14.50 17.82 22.21
N HIS A 135 -14.24 18.87 21.42
CA HIS A 135 -15.27 19.66 20.76
C HIS A 135 -15.27 19.38 19.25
N ILE A 136 -16.45 19.46 18.64
CA ILE A 136 -16.65 19.44 17.20
C ILE A 136 -17.17 20.82 16.74
N CYS A 137 -16.82 21.19 15.51
CA CYS A 137 -17.43 22.30 14.81
C CYS A 137 -17.53 21.99 13.31
N PHE A 138 -18.39 22.74 12.62
CA PHE A 138 -18.55 22.70 11.18
C PHE A 138 -18.24 24.09 10.59
N THR A 139 -17.39 24.10 9.56
CA THR A 139 -17.17 25.30 8.74
C THR A 139 -18.44 25.66 7.96
N PRO A 140 -18.54 26.88 7.39
CA PRO A 140 -19.66 27.23 6.50
C PRO A 140 -19.83 26.29 5.29
N ARG A 141 -18.77 25.56 4.90
CA ARG A 141 -18.80 24.57 3.82
C ARG A 141 -19.15 23.15 4.31
N GLY A 142 -19.48 22.98 5.58
CA GLY A 142 -19.79 21.69 6.19
C GLY A 142 -18.58 20.82 6.55
N THR A 143 -17.35 21.30 6.36
CA THR A 143 -16.15 20.57 6.78
C THR A 143 -16.06 20.53 8.30
N MET A 144 -15.84 19.34 8.85
CA MET A 144 -15.67 19.11 10.28
C MET A 144 -14.30 19.59 10.77
N GLN A 145 -14.29 20.12 11.99
CA GLN A 145 -13.08 20.45 12.74
C GLN A 145 -13.24 19.97 14.18
N PHE A 146 -12.12 19.61 14.80
CA PHE A 146 -12.08 19.18 16.20
C PHE A 146 -11.14 20.05 17.01
N ARG A 147 -11.39 20.15 18.31
CA ARG A 147 -10.49 20.81 19.25
C ARG A 147 -10.68 20.27 20.66
N PHE A 148 -9.58 19.95 21.32
CA PHE A 148 -9.56 19.74 22.78
C PHE A 148 -9.37 21.07 23.49
N ALA A 149 -10.26 21.41 24.43
CA ALA A 149 -10.17 22.67 25.19
C ALA A 149 -11.02 22.66 26.47
N ARG A 150 -10.53 23.33 27.51
CA ARG A 150 -11.27 23.59 28.75
C ARG A 150 -10.94 24.99 29.27
N PRO A 151 -11.91 25.91 29.42
CA PRO A 151 -13.33 25.78 29.07
C PRO A 151 -13.57 25.70 27.54
N THR A 152 -14.83 25.56 27.12
CA THR A 152 -15.20 25.64 25.69
C THR A 152 -14.63 26.91 25.07
N PRO A 153 -13.93 26.83 23.91
CA PRO A 153 -13.34 28.00 23.29
C PRO A 153 -14.41 29.03 22.89
N PRO A 154 -14.05 30.34 22.87
CA PRO A 154 -14.94 31.33 22.30
C PRO A 154 -15.27 30.99 20.85
N THR A 155 -16.48 31.34 20.42
CA THR A 155 -16.90 31.15 19.03
C THR A 155 -15.91 31.84 18.08
N PRO A 156 -15.26 31.10 17.17
CA PRO A 156 -14.34 31.69 16.19
C PRO A 156 -15.08 32.70 15.29
N LYS A 157 -14.33 33.46 14.49
CA LYS A 157 -14.97 34.26 13.43
C LYS A 157 -15.82 33.30 12.56
N ALA A 158 -17.03 33.72 12.18
CA ALA A 158 -18.01 32.89 11.48
C ALA A 158 -17.50 32.21 10.19
N ARG A 159 -16.36 32.65 9.65
CA ARG A 159 -15.69 32.08 8.48
C ARG A 159 -14.89 30.79 8.78
N GLU A 160 -14.58 30.51 10.03
CA GLU A 160 -13.75 29.37 10.45
C GLU A 160 -14.59 28.27 11.10
N CYS A 161 -15.53 28.64 11.96
CA CYS A 161 -16.37 27.71 12.71
C CYS A 161 -17.58 28.48 13.29
N SER A 162 -18.78 27.92 13.15
CA SER A 162 -20.01 28.58 13.61
C SER A 162 -20.19 28.54 15.12
N LYS A 163 -19.87 27.41 15.77
CA LYS A 163 -19.93 27.20 17.22
C LYS A 163 -19.19 25.91 17.59
N TRP A 164 -18.34 25.97 18.61
CA TRP A 164 -17.78 24.75 19.23
C TRP A 164 -18.84 24.08 20.10
N ILE A 165 -19.06 22.79 19.86
CA ILE A 165 -20.00 21.96 20.62
C ILE A 165 -19.22 20.81 21.24
N LEU A 166 -19.40 20.56 22.54
CA LEU A 166 -18.79 19.41 23.20
C LEU A 166 -19.33 18.12 22.57
N LEU A 167 -18.47 17.20 22.16
CA LEU A 167 -18.89 15.97 21.47
C LEU A 167 -19.78 15.10 22.34
N GLU A 168 -19.57 15.08 23.65
CA GLU A 168 -20.44 14.38 24.59
C GLU A 168 -21.88 14.87 24.50
N ASP A 169 -22.08 16.20 24.44
CA ASP A 169 -23.40 16.81 24.31
C ASP A 169 -23.98 16.61 22.91
N TYR A 170 -23.14 16.67 21.88
CA TYR A 170 -23.57 16.45 20.50
C TYR A 170 -24.08 15.02 20.30
N ARG A 171 -23.39 14.02 20.87
CA ARG A 171 -23.83 12.61 20.82
C ARG A 171 -25.17 12.36 21.52
N LYS A 172 -25.52 13.13 22.55
CA LYS A 172 -26.82 13.06 23.23
C LYS A 172 -27.95 13.70 22.41
N GLN A 173 -27.62 14.62 21.51
CA GLN A 173 -28.60 15.37 20.70
C GLN A 173 -28.95 14.66 19.38
N VAL A 174 -28.07 13.81 18.86
CA VAL A 174 -28.34 13.06 17.62
C VAL A 174 -29.29 11.88 17.90
N PRO A 175 -30.18 11.52 16.94
CA PRO A 175 -31.10 10.40 17.11
C PRO A 175 -30.42 9.03 17.30
N ASN A 176 -29.24 8.85 16.70
CA ASN A 176 -28.47 7.60 16.77
C ASN A 176 -26.98 7.92 16.85
N ALA A 177 -26.38 7.71 18.03
CA ALA A 177 -24.96 7.96 18.27
C ALA A 177 -24.04 7.01 17.48
N THR A 178 -24.46 5.76 17.27
CA THR A 178 -23.70 4.77 16.49
C THR A 178 -23.61 5.18 15.03
N GLU A 179 -24.73 5.60 14.41
CA GLU A 179 -24.72 6.11 13.03
C GLU A 179 -23.86 7.37 12.91
N PHE A 180 -23.89 8.24 13.92
CA PHE A 180 -23.01 9.41 13.95
C PHE A 180 -21.53 9.01 13.97
N ASP A 181 -21.13 8.06 14.82
CA ASP A 181 -19.74 7.58 14.85
C ASP A 181 -19.32 6.90 13.55
N GLU A 182 -20.20 6.11 12.92
CA GLU A 182 -19.94 5.55 11.60
C GLU A 182 -19.75 6.64 10.54
N SER A 183 -20.50 7.75 10.64
CA SER A 183 -20.33 8.90 9.76
C SER A 183 -18.99 9.62 9.95
N LEU A 184 -18.48 9.66 11.19
CA LEU A 184 -17.12 10.14 11.50
C LEU A 184 -16.07 9.22 10.86
N LEU A 185 -16.22 7.91 11.02
CA LEU A 185 -15.29 6.93 10.45
C LEU A 185 -15.23 7.01 8.92
N ARG A 186 -16.39 7.12 8.25
CA ARG A 186 -16.46 7.37 6.79
C ARG A 186 -15.80 8.68 6.40
N SER A 187 -15.85 9.69 7.26
CA SER A 187 -15.26 11.00 6.99
C SER A 187 -13.75 11.08 7.22
N PHE A 188 -13.18 10.14 8.00
CA PHE A 188 -11.75 10.07 8.31
C PHE A 188 -10.96 9.21 7.33
N THR A 189 -11.60 8.64 6.31
CA THR A 189 -10.95 7.82 5.29
C THR A 189 -11.43 8.18 3.88
N LEU A 190 -10.75 7.65 2.86
CA LEU A 190 -11.21 7.71 1.47
C LEU A 190 -12.13 6.54 1.10
N VAL A 191 -12.34 5.57 2.00
CA VAL A 191 -13.04 4.33 1.69
C VAL A 191 -14.50 4.63 1.34
N THR A 192 -14.91 4.19 0.16
CA THR A 192 -16.27 4.32 -0.39
C THR A 192 -16.55 3.13 -1.30
N GLN A 193 -17.83 2.83 -1.56
CA GLN A 193 -18.24 1.69 -2.39
C GLN A 193 -17.91 1.90 -3.88
N HIS A 194 -18.09 3.12 -4.39
CA HIS A 194 -17.92 3.48 -5.80
C HIS A 194 -16.89 4.61 -5.95
N PRO A 195 -15.58 4.34 -5.72
CA PRO A 195 -14.53 5.35 -5.77
C PRO A 195 -14.39 6.00 -7.15
N GLU A 196 -14.66 5.28 -8.23
CA GLU A 196 -14.66 5.79 -9.60
C GLU A 196 -15.73 6.87 -9.85
N VAL A 197 -16.87 6.78 -9.15
CA VAL A 197 -17.94 7.79 -9.20
C VAL A 197 -17.68 8.90 -8.18
N THR A 198 -17.24 8.53 -6.98
CA THR A 198 -17.01 9.47 -5.86
C THR A 198 -15.83 10.40 -6.16
N TYR A 199 -14.80 9.88 -6.83
CA TYR A 199 -13.55 10.56 -7.14
C TYR A 199 -13.21 10.46 -8.64
N PRO A 200 -13.92 11.21 -9.50
CA PRO A 200 -13.76 11.08 -10.96
C PRO A 200 -12.42 11.59 -11.48
N THR A 201 -11.67 12.35 -10.67
CA THR A 201 -10.38 12.93 -11.05
C THR A 201 -9.39 12.87 -9.90
N GLN A 202 -8.09 12.96 -10.23
CA GLN A 202 -7.03 13.09 -9.23
C GLN A 202 -7.23 14.31 -8.33
N ASN A 203 -7.66 15.44 -8.87
CA ASN A 203 -7.93 16.65 -8.08
C ASN A 203 -9.07 16.43 -7.06
N ALA A 204 -10.11 15.67 -7.44
CA ALA A 204 -11.22 15.36 -6.55
C ALA A 204 -10.76 14.50 -5.35
N VAL A 205 -9.99 13.43 -5.59
CA VAL A 205 -9.47 12.59 -4.50
C VAL A 205 -8.45 13.34 -3.65
N TRP A 206 -7.55 14.14 -4.25
CA TRP A 206 -6.57 14.94 -3.52
C TRP A 206 -7.24 15.98 -2.61
N SER A 207 -8.29 16.64 -3.09
CA SER A 207 -9.08 17.58 -2.30
C SER A 207 -9.69 16.88 -1.06
N LYS A 208 -10.32 15.72 -1.25
CA LYS A 208 -10.86 14.94 -0.12
C LYS A 208 -9.76 14.44 0.83
N PHE A 209 -8.65 13.97 0.29
CA PHE A 209 -7.49 13.50 1.06
C PHE A 209 -6.96 14.60 1.98
N GLN A 210 -6.72 15.81 1.45
CA GLN A 210 -6.27 16.96 2.25
C GLN A 210 -7.30 17.37 3.31
N ILE A 211 -8.60 17.34 2.98
CA ILE A 211 -9.68 17.62 3.93
C ILE A 211 -9.66 16.63 5.11
N ILE A 212 -9.34 15.36 4.88
CA ILE A 212 -9.22 14.35 5.96
C ILE A 212 -8.13 14.78 6.95
N PHE A 213 -6.91 15.09 6.47
CA PHE A 213 -5.81 15.55 7.34
C PHE A 213 -6.19 16.81 8.11
N PHE A 214 -6.82 17.78 7.44
CA PHE A 214 -7.31 18.99 8.11
C PHE A 214 -8.33 18.67 9.20
N THR A 215 -9.24 17.75 8.93
CA THR A 215 -10.29 17.33 9.87
C THR A 215 -9.68 16.67 11.11
N ILE A 216 -8.83 15.66 10.94
CA ILE A 216 -8.26 14.90 12.07
C ILE A 216 -7.16 15.66 12.83
N SER A 217 -6.57 16.70 12.22
CA SER A 217 -5.48 17.49 12.80
C SER A 217 -5.80 17.97 14.21
N GLY A 218 -7.00 18.49 14.45
CA GLY A 218 -7.42 18.99 15.76
C GLY A 218 -7.56 17.92 16.85
N LEU A 219 -7.64 16.64 16.47
CA LEU A 219 -7.61 15.51 17.40
C LEU A 219 -6.17 15.14 17.75
N VAL A 220 -5.33 14.93 16.73
CA VAL A 220 -3.99 14.35 16.87
C VAL A 220 -2.94 15.35 17.39
N HIS A 221 -3.16 16.66 17.24
CA HIS A 221 -2.27 17.71 17.78
C HIS A 221 -2.60 18.13 19.22
N TYR A 222 -3.42 17.38 19.95
CA TYR A 222 -3.60 17.56 21.39
C TYR A 222 -2.58 16.73 22.16
N ALA A 223 -1.74 17.33 23.01
CA ALA A 223 -0.53 16.69 23.54
C ALA A 223 -0.73 15.26 24.13
N PRO A 224 -1.77 14.97 24.94
CA PRO A 224 -2.03 13.60 25.38
C PRO A 224 -2.35 12.65 24.22
N VAL A 225 -3.17 13.08 23.27
CA VAL A 225 -3.52 12.27 22.09
C VAL A 225 -2.33 12.11 21.16
N PHE A 226 -1.51 13.13 20.96
CA PHE A 226 -0.30 13.08 20.14
C PHE A 226 0.66 11.98 20.63
N ARG A 227 0.90 11.92 21.94
CA ARG A 227 1.75 10.88 22.55
C ARG A 227 1.15 9.49 22.32
N ASP A 228 -0.14 9.32 22.57
CA ASP A 228 -0.83 8.04 22.37
C ASP A 228 -0.88 7.64 20.90
N TYR A 229 -1.00 8.60 19.97
CA TYR A 229 -1.03 8.35 18.53
C TYR A 229 0.33 7.81 18.06
N VAL A 230 1.44 8.44 18.47
CA VAL A 230 2.79 7.95 18.15
C VAL A 230 3.04 6.58 18.76
N PHE A 231 2.55 6.34 19.99
CA PHE A 231 2.68 5.03 20.61
C PHE A 231 1.86 3.97 19.87
N ARG A 232 0.61 4.28 19.55
CA ARG A 232 -0.30 3.40 18.82
C ARG A 232 0.20 3.05 17.43
N SER A 233 0.86 3.99 16.72
CA SER A 233 1.47 3.68 15.42
C SER A 233 2.61 2.67 15.57
N MET A 234 3.43 2.77 16.63
CA MET A 234 4.44 1.76 16.92
C MET A 234 3.81 0.39 17.24
N GLU A 235 2.72 0.35 18.00
CA GLU A 235 1.99 -0.90 18.29
C GLU A 235 1.46 -1.55 17.00
N GLU A 236 0.75 -0.80 16.14
CA GLU A 236 0.13 -1.36 14.93
C GLU A 236 1.17 -1.87 13.92
N PHE A 237 2.31 -1.19 13.79
CA PHE A 237 3.41 -1.66 12.93
C PHE A 237 4.16 -2.84 13.54
N TRP A 238 4.32 -2.87 14.86
CA TRP A 238 4.92 -4.02 15.56
C TRP A 238 4.02 -5.27 15.46
N GLU A 239 2.70 -5.11 15.57
CA GLU A 239 1.72 -6.18 15.34
C GLU A 239 1.78 -6.73 13.90
N ASP A 240 2.14 -5.89 12.92
CA ASP A 240 2.43 -6.30 11.55
C ASP A 240 3.91 -6.70 11.34
N ASN A 241 4.66 -7.01 12.40
CA ASN A 241 6.04 -7.50 12.33
C ASN A 241 7.02 -6.57 11.56
N VAL A 242 6.82 -5.26 11.72
CA VAL A 242 7.73 -4.18 11.30
C VAL A 242 8.44 -3.63 12.54
N LEU A 243 9.76 -3.49 12.46
CA LEU A 243 10.60 -3.20 13.63
C LEU A 243 11.23 -1.81 13.64
N PHE A 244 11.08 -1.05 12.55
CA PHE A 244 11.63 0.30 12.42
C PHE A 244 10.77 1.17 11.49
N MET A 245 10.69 2.48 11.77
CA MET A 245 9.89 3.43 11.00
C MET A 245 10.65 4.74 10.76
N GLU A 246 10.60 5.24 9.52
CA GLU A 246 11.02 6.60 9.16
C GLU A 246 9.82 7.42 8.69
N ILE A 247 9.48 8.47 9.43
CA ILE A 247 8.23 9.22 9.26
C ILE A 247 8.50 10.62 8.70
N ARG A 248 7.73 11.02 7.68
CA ARG A 248 7.70 12.39 7.16
C ARG A 248 6.75 13.16 8.07
N ALA A 249 7.32 13.96 8.96
CA ALA A 249 6.56 14.75 9.91
C ALA A 249 6.55 16.22 9.51
N MET A 250 5.37 16.82 9.48
CA MET A 250 5.21 18.27 9.26
C MET A 250 5.54 19.09 10.51
N LEU A 251 5.64 18.45 11.67
CA LEU A 251 5.99 19.05 12.97
C LEU A 251 5.16 20.29 13.31
N GLN A 252 3.85 20.22 13.05
CA GLN A 252 2.92 21.28 13.41
C GLN A 252 2.82 21.45 14.94
N PRO A 253 2.43 22.64 15.44
CA PRO A 253 2.34 22.89 16.88
C PRO A 253 1.40 21.90 17.58
N VAL A 254 1.88 21.30 18.67
CA VAL A 254 1.08 20.45 19.54
C VAL A 254 0.53 21.31 20.70
N SER A 255 -0.79 21.33 20.84
CA SER A 255 -1.47 22.07 21.90
C SER A 255 -1.27 21.40 23.27
N PRO A 256 -0.93 22.16 24.32
CA PRO A 256 -0.60 21.61 25.63
C PRO A 256 -1.82 21.04 26.36
N ALA A 257 -1.57 20.14 27.32
CA ALA A 257 -2.60 19.69 28.25
C ALA A 257 -2.92 20.82 29.25
N GLY A 258 -4.17 21.27 29.30
CA GLY A 258 -4.67 22.08 30.42
C GLY A 258 -4.36 23.59 30.40
N LEU A 259 -4.06 24.21 29.26
CA LEU A 259 -4.06 25.68 29.16
C LEU A 259 -5.29 26.18 28.40
N PRO A 260 -5.83 27.37 28.77
CA PRO A 260 -6.82 28.05 27.95
C PRO A 260 -6.23 28.30 26.55
N ALA A 261 -7.13 28.21 25.57
CA ALA A 261 -6.89 28.43 24.14
C ALA A 261 -5.93 29.58 23.82
#